data_AF-A0A6N8W931-F1
#
_entry.id   AF-A0A6N8W931-F1
#
_cell.length_a   1.000
_cell.length_b   1.000
_cell.length_c   1.000
_cell.angle_alpha   90.00
_cell.angle_beta   90.00
_cell.angle_gamma   90.00
#
_symmetry.space_group_name_H-M   'P 1'
#
loop_
_entity.id
_entity.type
_entity.pdbx_description
1 polymer ?
#
loop_
_entity_poly.entity_id
_entity_poly.type
_entity_poly.pdbx_seq_one_letter_code
_entity_poly.pdbx_strand_id
1 'polypeptide(L)'
;MQMVADRNKALIDSSFFVLLGQVINAVAAEGQSEQHEALVNLRSSLLESTEAGQELKALEERVQDALSRISPKTTREELLTQLLGYWNEGENGETVATAVMNAAAGLTDYQFLLGLADRLEHSNDPEERSALIAIRERIVEIGEQRTQSQQMAAQQVQAVLQEVLQAPDTDAALKENADQINEMFLAVLASNIRQAEQNKATFAVQRLRTIYEKAVAILEEQMPPEMKLLNRLLSAPDESTMRRLLQDNRSDLSPEFVEALRGLEERFHREGNSALASRVGSIRGQAALML
;
A
#
# COMPACT_ATOMS: atom_id res chain seq x y z
N MET A 1 -22.28 -5.36 27.08
CA MET A 1 -21.26 -4.44 26.53
C MET A 1 -21.76 -3.01 26.41
N GLN A 2 -22.95 -2.77 25.87
CA GLN A 2 -23.54 -1.42 25.74
C GLN A 2 -23.53 -0.61 27.05
N MET A 3 -23.88 -1.24 28.18
CA MET A 3 -23.89 -0.61 29.51
C MET A 3 -22.50 -0.19 30.05
N VAL A 4 -21.40 -0.77 29.53
CA VAL A 4 -20.01 -0.44 29.91
C VAL A 4 -19.44 0.64 28.99
N ALA A 5 -19.75 0.58 27.68
CA ALA A 5 -19.44 1.65 26.74
C ALA A 5 -20.18 2.94 27.11
N ASP A 6 -21.46 2.83 27.51
CA ASP A 6 -22.27 3.98 27.93
C ASP A 6 -21.75 4.67 29.21
N ARG A 7 -21.13 3.91 30.12
CA ARG A 7 -20.56 4.45 31.37
C ARG A 7 -19.17 5.07 31.18
N ASN A 8 -18.48 4.72 30.11
CA ASN A 8 -17.10 5.14 29.84
C ASN A 8 -16.96 5.91 28.52
N LYS A 9 -18.04 6.52 28.01
CA LYS A 9 -18.02 7.24 26.71
C LYS A 9 -16.89 8.26 26.59
N ALA A 10 -16.56 8.95 27.70
CA ALA A 10 -15.47 9.93 27.74
C ALA A 10 -14.06 9.31 27.61
N LEU A 11 -13.92 8.00 27.76
CA LEU A 11 -12.66 7.26 27.59
C LEU A 11 -12.57 6.58 26.22
N ILE A 12 -13.65 6.60 25.42
CA ILE A 12 -13.70 6.02 24.08
C ILE A 12 -13.64 7.19 23.09
N ASP A 13 -12.44 7.74 22.95
CA ASP A 13 -12.11 8.83 22.03
C ASP A 13 -11.28 8.33 20.84
N SER A 14 -10.85 9.23 19.95
CA SER A 14 -9.99 8.89 18.81
C SER A 14 -8.70 8.17 19.23
N SER A 15 -8.11 8.55 20.37
CA SER A 15 -6.89 7.94 20.90
C SER A 15 -7.10 6.48 21.31
N PHE A 16 -8.26 6.18 21.91
CA PHE A 16 -8.64 4.80 22.22
C PHE A 16 -8.72 3.93 20.96
N PHE A 17 -9.31 4.44 19.86
CA PHE A 17 -9.39 3.70 18.60
C PHE A 17 -8.01 3.44 17.99
N VAL A 18 -7.08 4.39 18.08
CA VAL A 18 -5.68 4.20 17.65
C VAL A 18 -5.02 3.08 18.45
N LEU A 19 -5.12 3.12 19.79
CA LEU A 19 -4.55 2.10 20.66
C LEU A 19 -5.17 0.71 20.42
N LEU A 20 -6.49 0.65 20.26
CA LEU A 20 -7.19 -0.60 19.95
C LEU A 20 -6.71 -1.19 18.61
N GLY A 21 -6.49 -0.35 17.60
CA GLY A 21 -5.92 -0.77 16.32
C GLY A 21 -4.52 -1.35 16.46
N GLN A 22 -3.66 -0.74 17.28
CA GLN A 22 -2.32 -1.27 17.56
C GLN A 22 -2.37 -2.64 18.24
N VAL A 23 -3.27 -2.83 19.19
CA VAL A 23 -3.46 -4.13 19.87
C VAL A 23 -3.96 -5.19 18.90
N ILE A 24 -4.94 -4.85 18.04
CA ILE A 24 -5.44 -5.78 17.00
C ILE A 24 -4.27 -6.23 16.11
N ASN A 25 -3.43 -5.30 15.64
CA ASN A 25 -2.29 -5.61 14.79
C ASN A 25 -1.23 -6.49 15.50
N ALA A 26 -0.96 -6.22 16.78
CA ALA A 26 -0.03 -7.03 17.58
C ALA A 26 -0.53 -8.48 17.73
N VAL A 27 -1.82 -8.66 18.06
CA VAL A 27 -2.45 -9.99 18.20
C VAL A 27 -2.48 -10.74 16.86
N ALA A 28 -2.68 -10.02 15.74
CA ALA A 28 -2.60 -10.60 14.41
C ALA A 28 -1.20 -11.14 14.09
N ALA A 29 -0.15 -10.37 14.44
CA ALA A 29 1.24 -10.77 14.22
C ALA A 29 1.66 -12.01 15.03
N GLU A 30 1.03 -12.24 16.19
CA GLU A 30 1.24 -13.42 17.03
C GLU A 30 0.47 -14.67 16.57
N GLY A 31 -0.35 -14.57 15.51
CA GLY A 31 -1.13 -15.69 14.96
C GLY A 31 -2.33 -16.11 15.81
N GLN A 32 -2.77 -15.23 16.73
CA GLN A 32 -3.88 -15.48 17.66
C GLN A 32 -5.24 -15.15 17.03
N SER A 33 -5.70 -15.97 16.10
CA SER A 33 -6.88 -15.67 15.25
C SER A 33 -8.19 -15.42 16.02
N GLU A 34 -8.47 -16.18 17.09
CA GLU A 34 -9.72 -16.02 17.86
C GLU A 34 -9.76 -14.69 18.64
N GLN A 35 -8.64 -14.31 19.25
CA GLN A 35 -8.51 -13.04 19.97
C GLN A 35 -8.51 -11.85 19.01
N HIS A 36 -7.87 -11.99 17.84
CA HIS A 36 -7.93 -11.00 16.77
C HIS A 36 -9.37 -10.75 16.33
N GLU A 37 -10.15 -11.81 16.03
CA GLU A 37 -11.54 -11.68 15.60
C GLU A 37 -12.43 -11.03 16.68
N ALA A 38 -12.24 -11.41 17.95
CA ALA A 38 -12.97 -10.80 19.05
C ALA A 38 -12.69 -9.29 19.19
N LEU A 39 -11.43 -8.86 19.02
CA LEU A 39 -11.04 -7.46 19.08
C LEU A 39 -11.53 -6.65 17.86
N VAL A 40 -11.53 -7.25 16.67
CA VAL A 40 -12.12 -6.64 15.47
C VAL A 40 -13.61 -6.42 15.65
N ASN A 41 -14.34 -7.42 16.16
CA ASN A 41 -15.78 -7.29 16.44
C ASN A 41 -16.06 -6.22 17.51
N LEU A 42 -15.21 -6.13 18.55
CA LEU A 42 -15.29 -5.06 19.54
C LEU A 42 -15.10 -3.69 18.89
N ARG A 43 -14.06 -3.51 18.07
CA ARG A 43 -13.81 -2.25 17.35
C ARG A 43 -15.02 -1.86 16.51
N SER A 44 -15.57 -2.78 15.72
CA SER A 44 -16.76 -2.52 14.89
C SER A 44 -17.97 -2.07 15.72
N SER A 45 -18.24 -2.75 16.84
CA SER A 45 -19.34 -2.36 17.73
C SER A 45 -19.13 -0.97 18.34
N LEU A 46 -17.89 -0.62 18.71
CA LEU A 46 -17.58 0.70 19.25
C LEU A 46 -17.68 1.80 18.20
N LEU A 47 -17.28 1.53 16.95
CA LEU A 47 -17.44 2.48 15.85
C LEU A 47 -18.92 2.83 15.58
N GLU A 48 -19.83 1.89 15.79
CA GLU A 48 -21.27 2.10 15.57
C GLU A 48 -21.98 2.77 16.76
N SER A 49 -21.52 2.48 17.98
CA SER A 49 -22.24 2.83 19.20
C SER A 49 -21.72 4.08 19.92
N THR A 50 -20.58 4.64 19.51
CA THR A 50 -19.94 5.79 20.17
C THR A 50 -19.85 7.01 19.26
N GLU A 51 -19.86 8.20 19.87
CA GLU A 51 -19.74 9.49 19.16
C GLU A 51 -18.40 9.60 18.43
N ALA A 52 -17.29 9.32 19.13
CA ALA A 52 -15.96 9.26 18.51
C ALA A 52 -15.88 8.22 17.37
N GLY A 53 -16.57 7.10 17.50
CA GLY A 53 -16.68 6.10 16.44
C GLY A 53 -17.40 6.61 15.19
N GLN A 54 -18.48 7.38 15.38
CA GLN A 54 -19.21 8.02 14.28
C GLN A 54 -18.40 9.15 13.64
N GLU A 55 -17.71 9.95 14.42
CA GLU A 55 -16.78 10.98 13.92
C GLU A 55 -15.65 10.36 13.10
N LEU A 56 -15.08 9.24 13.56
CA LEU A 56 -14.04 8.53 12.83
C LEU A 56 -14.55 7.95 11.50
N LYS A 57 -15.75 7.35 11.49
CA LYS A 57 -16.40 6.91 10.24
C LYS A 57 -16.64 8.07 9.27
N ALA A 58 -17.15 9.19 9.77
CA ALA A 58 -17.37 10.38 8.93
C ALA A 58 -16.05 10.95 8.38
N LEU A 59 -14.98 10.91 9.17
CA LEU A 59 -13.64 11.29 8.72
C LEU A 59 -13.11 10.33 7.65
N GLU A 60 -13.24 9.02 7.84
CA GLU A 60 -12.87 8.00 6.86
C GLU A 60 -13.61 8.19 5.54
N GLU A 61 -14.94 8.41 5.58
CA GLU A 61 -15.76 8.70 4.40
C GLU A 61 -15.31 9.99 3.70
N ARG A 62 -14.99 11.04 4.45
CA ARG A 62 -14.47 12.30 3.89
C ARG A 62 -13.10 12.12 3.24
N VAL A 63 -12.21 11.36 3.85
CA VAL A 63 -10.91 11.03 3.25
C VAL A 63 -11.15 10.27 1.95
N GLN A 64 -12.03 9.27 1.94
CA GLN A 64 -12.34 8.50 0.74
C GLN A 64 -12.92 9.37 -0.38
N ASP A 65 -13.87 10.27 -0.06
CA ASP A 65 -14.42 11.23 -1.03
C ASP A 65 -13.33 12.16 -1.56
N ALA A 66 -12.50 12.73 -0.69
CA ALA A 66 -11.40 13.60 -1.09
C ALA A 66 -10.41 12.91 -2.01
N LEU A 67 -10.02 11.66 -1.70
CA LEU A 67 -9.14 10.86 -2.53
C LEU A 67 -9.76 10.53 -3.89
N SER A 68 -11.08 10.27 -3.95
CA SER A 68 -11.78 9.98 -5.21
C SER A 68 -11.78 11.15 -6.21
N ARG A 69 -11.61 12.38 -5.71
CA ARG A 69 -11.53 13.61 -6.51
C ARG A 69 -10.15 13.82 -7.14
N ILE A 70 -9.13 13.10 -6.67
CA ILE A 70 -7.79 13.14 -7.25
C ILE A 70 -7.80 12.25 -8.49
N SER A 71 -7.58 12.85 -9.65
CA SER A 71 -7.49 12.16 -10.92
C SER A 71 -6.15 12.44 -11.60
N PRO A 72 -5.74 11.65 -12.61
CA PRO A 72 -4.54 11.94 -13.40
C PRO A 72 -4.57 13.31 -14.11
N LYS A 73 -5.74 13.95 -14.21
CA LYS A 73 -5.93 15.27 -14.82
C LYS A 73 -5.91 16.41 -13.82
N THR A 74 -5.92 16.12 -12.51
CA THR A 74 -5.93 17.14 -11.46
C THR A 74 -4.69 18.04 -11.61
N THR A 75 -4.92 19.35 -11.70
CA THR A 75 -3.84 20.33 -11.83
C THR A 75 -3.27 20.70 -10.46
N ARG A 76 -2.06 21.29 -10.45
CA ARG A 76 -1.41 21.77 -9.22
C ARG A 76 -2.21 22.89 -8.55
N GLU A 77 -2.83 23.75 -9.35
CA GLU A 77 -3.65 24.86 -8.86
C GLU A 77 -4.97 24.37 -8.23
N GLU A 78 -5.62 23.40 -8.88
CA GLU A 78 -6.80 22.72 -8.33
C GLU A 78 -6.46 22.01 -7.01
N LEU A 79 -5.34 21.30 -6.98
CA LEU A 79 -4.86 20.62 -5.77
C LEU A 79 -4.61 21.62 -4.62
N LEU A 80 -3.94 22.74 -4.88
CA LEU A 80 -3.71 23.76 -3.86
C LEU A 80 -5.01 24.33 -3.31
N THR A 81 -5.98 24.58 -4.18
CA THR A 81 -7.31 25.07 -3.80
C THR A 81 -8.07 24.05 -2.95
N GLN A 82 -8.00 22.76 -3.29
CA GLN A 82 -8.58 21.69 -2.50
C GLN A 82 -7.93 21.58 -1.12
N LEU A 83 -6.59 21.59 -1.06
CA LEU A 83 -5.85 21.51 0.19
C LEU A 83 -6.20 22.66 1.14
N LEU A 84 -6.30 23.89 0.63
CA LEU A 84 -6.76 25.03 1.43
C LEU A 84 -8.20 24.85 1.93
N GLY A 85 -9.08 24.35 1.07
CA GLY A 85 -10.47 24.05 1.44
C GLY A 85 -10.53 23.10 2.64
N TYR A 86 -9.80 21.98 2.57
CA TYR A 86 -9.73 21.03 3.68
C TYR A 86 -9.03 21.62 4.91
N TRP A 87 -7.91 22.31 4.74
CA TRP A 87 -7.13 22.85 5.87
C TRP A 87 -7.93 23.84 6.71
N ASN A 88 -8.80 24.62 6.07
CA ASN A 88 -9.65 25.60 6.75
C ASN A 88 -10.81 24.98 7.54
N GLU A 89 -11.04 23.67 7.43
CA GLU A 89 -12.08 22.93 8.17
C GLU A 89 -11.61 22.51 9.59
N GLY A 90 -10.39 22.88 10.00
CA GLY A 90 -9.82 22.56 11.31
C GLY A 90 -9.09 21.21 11.34
N GLU A 91 -8.95 20.61 12.52
CA GLU A 91 -8.10 19.41 12.75
C GLU A 91 -8.51 18.19 11.91
N ASN A 92 -9.81 17.93 11.77
CA ASN A 92 -10.32 16.88 10.88
C ASN A 92 -10.00 17.19 9.40
N GLY A 93 -10.02 18.47 9.04
CA GLY A 93 -9.67 18.97 7.71
C GLY A 93 -8.19 18.83 7.38
N GLU A 94 -7.31 19.11 8.34
CA GLU A 94 -5.86 18.88 8.22
C GLU A 94 -5.55 17.39 7.97
N THR A 95 -6.28 16.49 8.64
CA THR A 95 -6.15 15.04 8.41
C THR A 95 -6.53 14.66 6.97
N VAL A 96 -7.63 15.19 6.45
CA VAL A 96 -8.05 15.00 5.06
C VAL A 96 -7.02 15.59 4.08
N ALA A 97 -6.55 16.81 4.34
CA ALA A 97 -5.54 17.47 3.52
C ALA A 97 -4.24 16.66 3.48
N THR A 98 -3.78 16.15 4.62
CA THR A 98 -2.59 15.29 4.70
C THR A 98 -2.77 13.99 3.90
N ALA A 99 -3.95 13.36 3.94
CA ALA A 99 -4.23 12.17 3.14
C ALA A 99 -4.17 12.48 1.63
N VAL A 100 -4.76 13.60 1.22
CA VAL A 100 -4.72 14.10 -0.16
C VAL A 100 -3.28 14.40 -0.61
N MET A 101 -2.46 15.07 0.21
CA MET A 101 -1.04 15.33 -0.08
C MET A 101 -0.26 14.03 -0.32
N ASN A 102 -0.52 12.99 0.48
CA ASN A 102 0.16 11.69 0.34
C ASN A 102 -0.21 10.99 -0.97
N ALA A 103 -1.50 11.00 -1.33
CA ALA A 103 -1.99 10.40 -2.57
C ALA A 103 -1.57 11.19 -3.82
N ALA A 104 -1.54 12.52 -3.72
CA ALA A 104 -1.10 13.43 -4.78
C ALA A 104 0.40 13.73 -4.73
N ALA A 105 1.21 12.83 -4.16
CA ALA A 105 2.65 12.96 -4.02
C ALA A 105 3.41 13.37 -5.29
N GLY A 106 2.96 12.89 -6.46
CA GLY A 106 3.56 13.24 -7.75
C GLY A 106 3.27 14.67 -8.22
N LEU A 107 2.32 15.36 -7.57
CA LEU A 107 1.89 16.73 -7.89
C LEU A 107 2.43 17.76 -6.89
N THR A 108 2.85 17.37 -5.68
CA THR A 108 3.42 18.27 -4.65
C THR A 108 4.92 18.49 -4.81
N ASP A 109 5.34 18.74 -6.05
CA ASP A 109 6.74 18.95 -6.42
C ASP A 109 7.18 20.42 -6.30
N TYR A 110 8.40 20.72 -6.78
CA TYR A 110 8.93 22.08 -6.75
C TYR A 110 8.04 23.11 -7.45
N GLN A 111 7.38 22.74 -8.56
CA GLN A 111 6.49 23.65 -9.29
C GLN A 111 5.22 23.96 -8.47
N PHE A 112 4.72 22.99 -7.72
CA PHE A 112 3.63 23.22 -6.77
C PHE A 112 4.04 24.19 -5.67
N LEU A 113 5.23 24.00 -5.08
CA LEU A 113 5.74 24.90 -4.04
C LEU A 113 5.96 26.33 -4.54
N LEU A 114 6.36 26.51 -5.81
CA LEU A 114 6.42 27.83 -6.45
C LEU A 114 5.03 28.46 -6.60
N GLY A 115 4.03 27.70 -7.06
CA GLY A 115 2.66 28.19 -7.17
C GLY A 115 2.04 28.55 -5.80
N LEU A 116 2.35 27.76 -4.76
CA LEU A 116 1.97 28.08 -3.39
C LEU A 116 2.62 29.39 -2.92
N ALA A 117 3.92 29.57 -3.17
CA ALA A 117 4.64 30.79 -2.80
C ALA A 117 4.06 32.03 -3.51
N ASP A 118 3.76 31.92 -4.81
CA ASP A 118 3.11 32.98 -5.58
C ASP A 118 1.74 33.35 -4.99
N ARG A 119 0.90 32.35 -4.64
CA ARG A 119 -0.39 32.61 -3.97
C ARG A 119 -0.22 33.26 -2.61
N LEU A 120 0.81 32.86 -1.86
CA LEU A 120 1.14 33.46 -0.57
C LEU A 120 1.58 34.94 -0.73
N GLU A 121 2.29 35.30 -1.79
CA GLU A 121 2.67 36.70 -2.05
C GLU A 121 1.48 37.58 -2.41
N HIS A 122 0.49 37.02 -3.11
CA HIS A 122 -0.70 37.75 -3.57
C HIS A 122 -1.88 37.73 -2.59
N SER A 123 -1.87 36.85 -1.58
CA SER A 123 -2.93 36.80 -0.55
C SER A 123 -2.69 37.84 0.54
N ASN A 124 -3.71 38.65 0.82
CA ASN A 124 -3.74 39.62 1.92
C ASN A 124 -4.53 39.10 3.14
N ASP A 125 -5.15 37.94 3.04
CA ASP A 125 -5.94 37.34 4.12
C ASP A 125 -5.01 36.63 5.13
N PRO A 126 -4.96 37.07 6.39
CA PRO A 126 -4.12 36.43 7.40
C PRO A 126 -4.41 34.93 7.61
N GLU A 127 -5.67 34.50 7.50
CA GLU A 127 -6.06 33.10 7.71
C GLU A 127 -5.58 32.22 6.55
N GLU A 128 -5.86 32.62 5.30
CA GLU A 128 -5.36 31.91 4.12
C GLU A 128 -3.83 31.86 4.09
N ARG A 129 -3.14 32.96 4.43
CA ARG A 129 -1.68 32.99 4.51
C ARG A 129 -1.14 32.00 5.54
N SER A 130 -1.78 31.91 6.71
CA SER A 130 -1.41 30.95 7.74
C SER A 130 -1.60 29.51 7.25
N ALA A 131 -2.72 29.20 6.59
CA ALA A 131 -2.97 27.88 6.02
C ALA A 131 -1.96 27.52 4.93
N LEU A 132 -1.63 28.45 4.03
CA LEU A 132 -0.61 28.26 2.99
C LEU A 132 0.77 27.94 3.58
N ILE A 133 1.17 28.65 4.64
CA ILE A 133 2.43 28.37 5.35
C ILE A 133 2.42 26.97 5.96
N ALA A 134 1.35 26.61 6.67
CA ALA A 134 1.22 25.30 7.31
C ALA A 134 1.22 24.15 6.28
N ILE A 135 0.49 24.32 5.16
CA ILE A 135 0.50 23.37 4.03
C ILE A 135 1.92 23.21 3.46
N ARG A 136 2.66 24.30 3.28
CA ARG A 136 4.04 24.25 2.78
C ARG A 136 4.95 23.47 3.73
N GLU A 137 4.89 23.78 5.02
CA GLU A 137 5.67 23.08 6.04
C GLU A 137 5.34 21.58 6.06
N ARG A 138 4.05 21.24 5.99
CA ARG A 138 3.58 19.86 5.96
C ARG A 138 4.06 19.09 4.74
N ILE A 139 4.05 19.70 3.56
CA ILE A 139 4.56 19.08 2.32
C ILE A 139 6.07 18.80 2.43
N VAL A 140 6.84 19.75 2.97
CA VAL A 140 8.28 19.58 3.19
C VAL A 140 8.54 18.44 4.17
N GLU A 141 7.84 18.41 5.31
CA GLU A 141 7.96 17.37 6.32
C GLU A 141 7.65 15.98 5.75
N ILE A 142 6.54 15.83 5.02
CA ILE A 142 6.18 14.56 4.35
C ILE A 142 7.26 14.16 3.34
N GLY A 143 7.82 15.12 2.60
CA GLY A 143 8.92 14.90 1.65
C GLY A 143 10.20 14.40 2.31
N GLU A 144 10.58 15.00 3.43
CA GLU A 144 11.75 14.61 4.24
C GLU A 144 11.56 13.23 4.85
N GLN A 145 10.41 12.97 5.48
CA GLN A 145 10.07 11.65 6.05
C GLN A 145 10.11 10.56 4.98
N ARG A 146 9.58 10.83 3.79
CA ARG A 146 9.63 9.88 2.67
C ARG A 146 11.06 9.65 2.20
N THR A 147 11.86 10.71 2.05
CA THR A 147 13.26 10.59 1.62
C THR A 147 14.08 9.81 2.64
N GLN A 148 13.90 10.09 3.93
CA GLN A 148 14.56 9.36 5.01
C GLN A 148 14.14 7.89 5.03
N SER A 149 12.84 7.60 4.92
CA SER A 149 12.32 6.23 4.85
C SER A 149 12.87 5.48 3.64
N GLN A 150 12.93 6.11 2.47
CA GLN A 150 13.54 5.53 1.26
C GLN A 150 15.04 5.28 1.42
N GLN A 151 15.78 6.19 2.05
CA GLN A 151 17.20 6.02 2.34
C GLN A 151 17.44 4.86 3.31
N MET A 152 16.65 4.78 4.39
CA MET A 152 16.73 3.67 5.35
C MET A 152 16.39 2.34 4.69
N ALA A 153 15.32 2.28 3.89
CA ALA A 153 14.96 1.08 3.15
C ALA A 153 16.06 0.66 2.16
N ALA A 154 16.67 1.61 1.45
CA ALA A 154 17.78 1.33 0.54
C ALA A 154 19.03 0.85 1.29
N GLN A 155 19.36 1.45 2.44
CA GLN A 155 20.46 1.02 3.30
C GLN A 155 20.23 -0.39 3.86
N GLN A 156 19.02 -0.68 4.30
CA GLN A 156 18.64 -2.02 4.79
C GLN A 156 18.81 -3.07 3.70
N VAL A 157 18.30 -2.80 2.49
CA VAL A 157 18.47 -3.70 1.34
C VAL A 157 19.95 -3.90 0.99
N GLN A 158 20.77 -2.87 1.05
CA GLN A 158 22.22 -2.99 0.82
C GLN A 158 22.90 -3.85 1.89
N ALA A 159 22.53 -3.69 3.17
CA ALA A 159 23.07 -4.48 4.26
C ALA A 159 22.74 -5.96 4.09
N VAL A 160 21.47 -6.29 3.81
CA VAL A 160 21.03 -7.68 3.54
C VAL A 160 21.76 -8.26 2.33
N LEU A 161 21.87 -7.50 1.23
CA LEU A 161 22.59 -7.98 0.05
C LEU A 161 24.07 -8.25 0.34
N GLN A 162 24.71 -7.40 1.13
CA GLN A 162 26.10 -7.59 1.54
C GLN A 162 26.26 -8.84 2.42
N GLU A 163 25.37 -9.04 3.39
CA GLU A 163 25.34 -10.22 4.24
C GLU A 163 25.22 -11.51 3.41
N VAL A 164 24.24 -11.56 2.50
CA VAL A 164 24.01 -12.70 1.60
C VAL A 164 25.23 -12.97 0.69
N LEU A 165 25.91 -11.91 0.23
CA LEU A 165 27.11 -12.03 -0.59
C LEU A 165 28.34 -12.53 0.19
N GLN A 166 28.42 -12.24 1.49
CA GLN A 166 29.53 -12.66 2.35
C GLN A 166 29.26 -13.99 3.05
N ALA A 167 28.00 -14.41 3.12
CA ALA A 167 27.59 -15.65 3.77
C ALA A 167 28.26 -16.88 3.14
N PRO A 168 28.76 -17.81 3.98
CA PRO A 168 29.22 -19.12 3.52
C PRO A 168 28.09 -19.94 2.88
N ASP A 169 26.88 -19.78 3.40
CA ASP A 169 25.65 -20.38 2.88
C ASP A 169 24.67 -19.27 2.49
N THR A 170 24.58 -19.01 1.19
CA THR A 170 23.68 -18.01 0.60
C THR A 170 22.21 -18.37 0.79
N ASP A 171 21.86 -19.66 0.83
CA ASP A 171 20.47 -20.10 0.99
C ASP A 171 19.98 -19.88 2.42
N ALA A 172 20.83 -20.19 3.40
CA ALA A 172 20.52 -19.91 4.80
C ALA A 172 20.36 -18.40 5.04
N ALA A 173 21.31 -17.57 4.56
CA ALA A 173 21.27 -16.12 4.75
C ALA A 173 20.04 -15.47 4.10
N LEU A 174 19.63 -15.93 2.92
CA LEU A 174 18.41 -15.44 2.27
C LEU A 174 17.15 -15.82 3.05
N LYS A 175 17.11 -17.02 3.65
CA LYS A 175 15.96 -17.46 4.47
C LYS A 175 15.88 -16.71 5.79
N GLU A 176 17.02 -16.42 6.42
CA GLU A 176 17.07 -15.64 7.67
C GLU A 176 16.59 -14.20 7.45
N ASN A 177 16.78 -13.65 6.25
CA ASN A 177 16.35 -12.31 5.86
C ASN A 177 15.08 -12.32 4.99
N ALA A 178 14.28 -13.39 5.02
CA ALA A 178 13.18 -13.58 4.08
C ALA A 178 12.13 -12.45 4.16
N ASP A 179 11.87 -11.91 5.34
CA ASP A 179 11.01 -10.75 5.60
C ASP A 179 11.47 -9.46 4.91
N GLN A 180 12.77 -9.33 4.66
CA GLN A 180 13.38 -8.19 3.97
C GLN A 180 13.44 -8.37 2.44
N ILE A 181 13.12 -9.57 1.93
CA ILE A 181 13.09 -9.85 0.50
C ILE A 181 11.75 -9.40 -0.07
N ASN A 182 11.75 -8.22 -0.70
CA ASN A 182 10.59 -7.61 -1.34
C ASN A 182 10.96 -7.05 -2.73
N GLU A 183 10.03 -6.37 -3.39
CA GLU A 183 10.24 -5.78 -4.71
C GLU A 183 11.43 -4.80 -4.75
N MET A 184 11.66 -4.05 -3.68
CA MET A 184 12.79 -3.12 -3.57
C MET A 184 14.12 -3.86 -3.51
N PHE A 185 14.20 -4.98 -2.77
CA PHE A 185 15.37 -5.86 -2.76
C PHE A 185 15.70 -6.35 -4.17
N LEU A 186 14.70 -6.87 -4.89
CA LEU A 186 14.86 -7.34 -6.27
C LEU A 186 15.30 -6.22 -7.22
N ALA A 187 14.75 -5.02 -7.09
CA ALA A 187 15.12 -3.86 -7.90
C ALA A 187 16.58 -3.43 -7.70
N VAL A 188 17.04 -3.38 -6.44
CA VAL A 188 18.44 -3.07 -6.11
C VAL A 188 19.37 -4.17 -6.63
N LEU A 189 19.02 -5.44 -6.45
CA LEU A 189 19.80 -6.57 -6.95
C LEU A 189 19.89 -6.56 -8.49
N ALA A 190 18.80 -6.30 -9.20
CA ALA A 190 18.79 -6.15 -10.65
C ALA A 190 19.67 -4.98 -11.12
N SER A 191 19.71 -3.88 -10.36
CA SER A 191 20.62 -2.76 -10.62
C SER A 191 22.10 -3.17 -10.49
N ASN A 192 22.43 -3.92 -9.44
CA ASN A 192 23.78 -4.46 -9.22
C ASN A 192 24.20 -5.44 -10.34
N ILE A 193 23.27 -6.28 -10.82
CA ILE A 193 23.53 -7.17 -11.98
C ILE A 193 23.91 -6.35 -13.21
N ARG A 194 23.11 -5.33 -13.55
CA ARG A 194 23.41 -4.44 -14.70
C ARG A 194 24.75 -3.73 -14.55
N GLN A 195 25.08 -3.26 -13.36
CA GLN A 195 26.37 -2.62 -13.09
C GLN A 195 27.54 -3.61 -13.24
N ALA A 196 27.40 -4.83 -12.73
CA ALA A 196 28.41 -5.89 -12.89
C ALA A 196 28.58 -6.30 -14.36
N GLU A 197 27.50 -6.32 -15.16
CA GLU A 197 27.55 -6.55 -16.61
C GLU A 197 28.31 -5.45 -17.33
N GLN A 198 28.04 -4.18 -17.03
CA GLN A 198 28.77 -3.03 -17.59
C GLN A 198 30.27 -3.10 -17.26
N ASN A 199 30.60 -3.51 -16.04
CA ASN A 199 31.96 -3.69 -15.58
C ASN A 199 32.61 -5.01 -16.06
N LYS A 200 31.90 -5.82 -16.85
CA LYS A 200 32.36 -7.13 -17.36
C LYS A 200 32.81 -8.09 -16.24
N ALA A 201 32.22 -7.97 -15.05
CA ALA A 201 32.53 -8.78 -13.89
C ALA A 201 31.75 -10.11 -13.94
N THR A 202 32.09 -11.01 -14.87
CA THR A 202 31.30 -12.21 -15.21
C THR A 202 30.96 -13.09 -14.02
N PHE A 203 31.91 -13.32 -13.10
CA PHE A 203 31.66 -14.12 -11.88
C PHE A 203 30.66 -13.45 -10.93
N ALA A 204 30.75 -12.12 -10.78
CA ALA A 204 29.81 -11.36 -9.97
C ALA A 204 28.40 -11.39 -10.57
N VAL A 205 28.30 -11.24 -11.90
CA VAL A 205 27.02 -11.36 -12.61
C VAL A 205 26.36 -12.71 -12.35
N GLN A 206 27.11 -13.80 -12.48
CA GLN A 206 26.57 -15.14 -12.25
C GLN A 206 26.09 -15.31 -10.81
N ARG A 207 26.90 -14.91 -9.82
CA ARG A 207 26.53 -14.98 -8.40
C ARG A 207 25.27 -14.16 -8.10
N LEU A 208 25.22 -12.92 -8.57
CA LEU A 208 24.08 -12.02 -8.33
C LEU A 208 22.79 -12.53 -9.00
N ARG A 209 22.87 -13.13 -10.19
CA ARG A 209 21.72 -13.77 -10.85
C ARG A 209 21.20 -14.97 -10.06
N THR A 210 22.09 -15.82 -9.54
CA THR A 210 21.67 -16.93 -8.67
C THR A 210 20.98 -16.45 -7.40
N ILE A 211 21.49 -15.37 -6.78
CA ILE A 211 20.82 -14.75 -5.62
C ILE A 211 19.44 -14.21 -6.02
N TYR A 212 19.33 -13.58 -7.20
CA TYR A 212 18.07 -13.03 -7.70
C TYR A 212 17.01 -14.12 -7.89
N GLU A 213 17.38 -15.24 -8.52
CA GLU A 213 16.49 -16.39 -8.71
C GLU A 213 16.00 -16.96 -7.36
N LYS A 214 16.88 -17.09 -6.38
CA LYS A 214 16.55 -17.56 -5.03
C LYS A 214 15.64 -16.59 -4.27
N ALA A 215 15.91 -15.29 -4.38
CA ALA A 215 15.09 -14.25 -3.77
C ALA A 215 13.67 -14.22 -4.37
N VAL A 216 13.54 -14.42 -5.69
CA VAL A 216 12.23 -14.57 -6.33
C VAL A 216 11.48 -15.78 -5.79
N ALA A 217 12.15 -16.93 -5.62
CA ALA A 217 11.52 -18.12 -5.06
C ALA A 217 11.01 -17.89 -3.62
N ILE A 218 11.77 -17.17 -2.78
CA ILE A 218 11.33 -16.82 -1.43
C ILE A 218 10.11 -15.89 -1.45
N LEU A 219 10.12 -14.89 -2.33
CA LEU A 219 8.98 -13.98 -2.50
C LEU A 219 7.73 -14.75 -2.96
N GLU A 220 7.89 -15.70 -3.89
CA GLU A 220 6.82 -16.61 -4.31
C GLU A 220 6.32 -17.47 -3.17
N GLU A 221 7.19 -18.03 -2.33
CA GLU A 221 6.81 -18.84 -1.16
C GLU A 221 5.98 -18.05 -0.14
N GLN A 222 6.22 -16.74 0.01
CA GLN A 222 5.49 -15.87 0.92
C GLN A 222 4.12 -15.40 0.40
N MET A 223 3.84 -15.55 -0.90
CA MET A 223 2.56 -15.10 -1.44
C MET A 223 1.37 -15.90 -0.85
N PRO A 224 0.22 -15.24 -0.60
CA PRO A 224 -1.01 -15.94 -0.27
C PRO A 224 -1.38 -16.98 -1.34
N PRO A 225 -1.99 -18.12 -0.97
CA PRO A 225 -2.38 -19.19 -1.90
C PRO A 225 -3.19 -18.69 -3.10
N GLU A 226 -4.09 -17.73 -2.87
CA GLU A 226 -4.97 -17.14 -3.88
C GLU A 226 -4.16 -16.35 -4.93
N MET A 227 -3.14 -15.61 -4.49
CA MET A 227 -2.23 -14.87 -5.36
C MET A 227 -1.29 -15.80 -6.16
N LYS A 228 -0.82 -16.88 -5.53
CA LYS A 228 -0.05 -17.93 -6.22
C LYS A 228 -0.86 -18.59 -7.34
N LEU A 229 -2.11 -18.95 -7.05
CA LEU A 229 -3.02 -19.54 -8.02
C LEU A 229 -3.25 -18.57 -9.19
N LEU A 230 -3.52 -17.30 -8.91
CA LEU A 230 -3.68 -16.27 -9.94
C LEU A 230 -2.45 -16.14 -10.85
N ASN A 231 -1.24 -16.04 -10.29
CA ASN A 231 -0.02 -15.95 -11.08
C ASN A 231 0.17 -17.17 -11.99
N ARG A 232 -0.07 -18.40 -11.47
CA ARG A 232 -0.01 -19.63 -12.28
C ARG A 232 -1.03 -19.64 -13.42
N LEU A 233 -2.24 -19.13 -13.19
CA LEU A 233 -3.29 -19.01 -14.20
C LEU A 233 -2.92 -17.97 -15.28
N LEU A 234 -2.36 -16.82 -14.87
CA LEU A 234 -1.88 -15.77 -15.77
C LEU A 234 -0.65 -16.19 -16.57
N SER A 235 0.19 -17.09 -16.04
CA SER A 235 1.37 -17.60 -16.73
C SER A 235 1.12 -18.90 -17.51
N ALA A 236 -0.10 -19.46 -17.48
CA ALA A 236 -0.41 -20.69 -18.19
C ALA A 236 -0.11 -20.56 -19.72
N PRO A 237 0.56 -21.52 -20.35
CA PRO A 237 0.91 -21.40 -21.76
C PRO A 237 -0.32 -21.43 -22.69
N ASP A 238 -1.42 -22.06 -22.26
CA ASP A 238 -2.62 -22.27 -23.05
C ASP A 238 -3.87 -22.45 -22.16
N GLU A 239 -5.06 -22.39 -22.77
CA GLU A 239 -6.33 -22.54 -22.06
C GLU A 239 -6.53 -23.91 -21.42
N SER A 240 -5.96 -24.98 -22.00
CA SER A 240 -6.12 -26.33 -21.45
C SER A 240 -5.35 -26.47 -20.13
N THR A 241 -4.16 -25.89 -20.07
CA THR A 241 -3.33 -25.82 -18.85
C THR A 241 -4.02 -24.96 -17.79
N MET A 242 -4.59 -23.81 -18.19
CA MET A 242 -5.38 -22.96 -17.29
C MET A 242 -6.60 -23.69 -16.71
N ARG A 243 -7.38 -24.39 -17.54
CA ARG A 243 -8.54 -25.20 -17.08
C ARG A 243 -8.13 -26.28 -16.10
N ARG A 244 -7.01 -26.97 -16.35
CA ARG A 244 -6.49 -27.99 -15.44
C ARG A 244 -6.08 -27.38 -14.10
N LEU A 245 -5.39 -26.24 -14.11
CA LEU A 245 -5.04 -25.51 -12.89
C LEU A 245 -6.28 -25.12 -12.07
N LEU A 246 -7.35 -24.64 -12.71
CA LEU A 246 -8.61 -24.35 -12.02
C LEU A 246 -9.27 -25.61 -11.44
N GLN A 247 -9.24 -26.73 -12.17
CA GLN A 247 -9.79 -28.01 -11.70
C GLN A 247 -9.01 -28.57 -10.50
N ASP A 248 -7.68 -28.51 -10.55
CA ASP A 248 -6.79 -29.02 -9.51
C ASP A 248 -6.89 -28.21 -8.21
N ASN A 249 -7.29 -26.92 -8.31
CA ASN A 249 -7.44 -26.01 -7.16
C ASN A 249 -8.92 -25.65 -6.94
N ARG A 250 -9.86 -26.55 -7.29
CA ARG A 250 -11.30 -26.29 -7.20
C ARG A 250 -11.77 -25.97 -5.77
N SER A 251 -11.11 -26.53 -4.75
CA SER A 251 -11.36 -26.24 -3.35
C SER A 251 -11.12 -24.77 -2.97
N ASP A 252 -10.27 -24.09 -3.73
CA ASP A 252 -9.82 -22.73 -3.45
C ASP A 252 -10.61 -21.70 -4.29
N LEU A 253 -11.52 -22.17 -5.14
CA LEU A 253 -12.43 -21.32 -5.89
C LEU A 253 -13.60 -20.94 -4.98
N SER A 254 -13.82 -19.63 -4.82
CA SER A 254 -14.96 -19.09 -4.07
C SER A 254 -15.62 -17.93 -4.83
N PRO A 255 -16.86 -17.56 -4.47
CA PRO A 255 -17.49 -16.34 -4.97
C PRO A 255 -16.61 -15.09 -4.76
N GLU A 256 -15.90 -15.01 -3.63
CA GLU A 256 -14.97 -13.92 -3.31
C GLU A 256 -13.76 -13.92 -4.25
N PHE A 257 -13.21 -15.09 -4.60
CA PHE A 257 -12.14 -15.20 -5.60
C PHE A 257 -12.61 -14.70 -6.97
N VAL A 258 -13.83 -15.08 -7.40
CA VAL A 258 -14.42 -14.59 -8.66
C VAL A 258 -14.66 -13.08 -8.62
N GLU A 259 -15.05 -12.53 -7.47
CA GLU A 259 -15.17 -11.07 -7.31
C GLU A 259 -13.82 -10.35 -7.42
N ALA A 260 -12.81 -10.88 -6.73
CA ALA A 260 -11.47 -10.31 -6.76
C ALA A 260 -10.92 -10.24 -8.19
N LEU A 261 -11.16 -11.27 -9.01
CA LEU A 261 -10.80 -11.27 -10.43
C LEU A 261 -11.55 -10.20 -11.23
N ARG A 262 -12.82 -9.91 -10.90
CA ARG A 262 -13.60 -8.84 -11.55
C ARG A 262 -12.99 -7.48 -11.27
N GLY A 263 -12.69 -7.18 -10.01
CA GLY A 263 -12.02 -5.93 -9.63
C GLY A 263 -10.65 -5.77 -10.28
N LEU A 264 -9.92 -6.87 -10.47
CA LEU A 264 -8.63 -6.87 -11.16
C LEU A 264 -8.77 -6.66 -12.68
N GLU A 265 -9.75 -7.30 -13.33
CA GLU A 265 -10.11 -7.09 -14.74
C GLU A 265 -10.43 -5.61 -15.00
N GLU A 266 -11.27 -5.00 -14.17
CA GLU A 266 -11.62 -3.57 -14.26
C GLU A 266 -10.41 -2.65 -14.06
N ARG A 267 -9.49 -3.02 -13.16
CA ARG A 267 -8.24 -2.28 -12.95
C ARG A 267 -7.36 -2.31 -14.21
N PHE A 268 -7.13 -3.48 -14.79
CA PHE A 268 -6.32 -3.57 -16.02
C PHE A 268 -6.97 -2.87 -17.21
N HIS A 269 -8.30 -2.83 -17.28
CA HIS A 269 -9.00 -2.00 -18.26
C HIS A 269 -8.72 -0.51 -18.06
N ARG A 270 -8.78 0.00 -16.82
CA ARG A 270 -8.47 1.40 -16.51
C ARG A 270 -7.01 1.76 -16.80
N GLU A 271 -6.08 0.83 -16.58
CA GLU A 271 -4.64 1.01 -16.84
C GLU A 271 -4.27 0.82 -18.33
N GLY A 272 -5.24 0.49 -19.19
CA GLY A 272 -5.01 0.30 -20.63
C GLY A 272 -4.36 -1.03 -21.01
N ASN A 273 -4.27 -1.99 -20.07
CA ASN A 273 -3.68 -3.31 -20.30
C ASN A 273 -4.75 -4.32 -20.77
N SER A 274 -5.25 -4.12 -22.00
CA SER A 274 -6.35 -4.91 -22.57
C SER A 274 -6.05 -6.41 -22.66
N ALA A 275 -4.79 -6.79 -22.88
CA ALA A 275 -4.35 -8.18 -22.97
C ALA A 275 -4.49 -8.90 -21.61
N LEU A 276 -4.00 -8.29 -20.52
CA LEU A 276 -4.17 -8.84 -19.18
C LEU A 276 -5.63 -8.83 -18.73
N ALA A 277 -6.37 -7.75 -19.01
CA ALA A 277 -7.80 -7.68 -18.68
C ALA A 277 -8.60 -8.82 -19.32
N SER A 278 -8.39 -9.06 -20.63
CA SER A 278 -9.05 -10.16 -21.36
C SER A 278 -8.69 -11.53 -20.77
N ARG A 279 -7.42 -11.69 -20.35
CA ARG A 279 -6.94 -12.93 -19.76
C ARG A 279 -7.52 -13.19 -18.38
N VAL A 280 -7.58 -12.17 -17.51
CA VAL A 280 -8.25 -12.24 -16.21
C VAL A 280 -9.74 -12.53 -16.38
N GLY A 281 -10.41 -11.89 -17.35
CA GLY A 281 -11.82 -12.16 -17.66
C GLY A 281 -12.07 -13.61 -18.08
N SER A 282 -11.17 -14.21 -18.86
CA SER A 282 -11.24 -15.63 -19.22
C SER A 282 -11.09 -16.56 -18.00
N ILE A 283 -10.12 -16.28 -17.13
CA ILE A 283 -9.92 -17.00 -15.85
C ILE A 283 -11.18 -16.91 -14.99
N ARG A 284 -11.72 -15.69 -14.82
CA ARG A 284 -12.93 -15.42 -14.03
C ARG A 284 -14.14 -16.19 -14.55
N GLY A 285 -14.36 -16.16 -15.86
CA GLY A 285 -15.47 -16.87 -16.49
C GLY A 285 -15.38 -18.39 -16.26
N GLN A 286 -14.18 -18.96 -16.38
CA GLN A 286 -13.98 -20.39 -16.14
C GLN A 286 -14.10 -20.77 -14.66
N ALA A 287 -13.57 -19.96 -13.75
CA ALA A 287 -13.72 -20.17 -12.31
C ALA A 287 -15.20 -20.13 -11.89
N ALA A 288 -15.97 -19.17 -12.42
CA ALA A 288 -17.41 -19.03 -12.14
C ALA A 288 -18.24 -20.23 -12.64
N LEU A 289 -17.83 -20.89 -13.71
CA LEU A 289 -18.49 -22.11 -14.21
C LEU A 289 -18.19 -23.36 -13.36
N MET A 290 -17.18 -23.30 -12.49
CA MET A 290 -16.77 -24.42 -11.63
C MET A 290 -17.33 -24.33 -10.20
N LEU A 291 -17.90 -23.19 -9.83
CA LEU A 291 -18.71 -22.98 -8.63
C LEU A 291 -20.11 -23.56 -8.85
#